data_AF-A0AAW3YXY1-F1
#
_entry.id   AF-A0AAW3YXY1-F1
#
_cell.length_a   1.000
_cell.length_b   1.000
_cell.length_c   1.000
_cell.angle_alpha   90.00
_cell.angle_beta   90.00
_cell.angle_gamma   90.00
#
_symmetry.space_group_name_H-M   'P 1'
#
loop_
_entity.id
_entity.type
_entity.pdbx_description
1 polymer ?
#
loop_
_entity_poly.entity_id
_entity_poly.type
_entity_poly.pdbx_seq_one_letter_code
_entity_poly.pdbx_strand_id
1 'polypeptide(L)'
;MGQTNIEGKYKVDDFSNSQVTLAAPGVNITSAWPGGELGSMSGTSMACPHVAGVAALWWEERRQAGVAPDVKNVAAELLSSTRRRVFDETTIEIDIGQGLVTAPQ
;
A
#
# COMPACT_ATOMS: atom_id res chain seq x y z
N MET A 1 -6.65 -2.17 -6.66
CA MET A 1 -5.58 -2.70 -5.78
C MET A 1 -4.85 -3.80 -6.50
N GLY A 2 -3.52 -3.85 -6.41
CA GLY A 2 -2.66 -4.36 -7.49
C GLY A 2 -2.57 -5.89 -7.63
N GLN A 3 -2.67 -6.42 -8.85
CA GLN A 3 -2.06 -7.71 -9.25
C GLN A 3 -0.81 -7.46 -10.07
N THR A 4 0.24 -8.29 -9.94
CA THR A 4 1.43 -8.19 -10.79
C THR A 4 1.15 -8.88 -12.14
N ASN A 5 1.38 -8.17 -13.24
CA ASN A 5 1.32 -8.73 -14.59
C ASN A 5 2.59 -9.53 -14.93
N ILE A 6 2.62 -10.18 -16.08
CA ILE A 6 3.76 -11.00 -16.54
C ILE A 6 5.08 -10.21 -16.68
N GLU A 7 5.02 -8.87 -16.69
CA GLU A 7 6.18 -7.97 -16.80
C GLU A 7 6.67 -7.48 -15.42
N GLY A 8 6.08 -7.96 -14.32
CA GLY A 8 6.43 -7.50 -12.98
C GLY A 8 5.82 -6.14 -12.60
N LYS A 9 4.93 -5.58 -13.42
CA LYS A 9 4.22 -4.31 -13.14
C LYS A 9 2.87 -4.57 -12.48
N TYR A 10 2.42 -3.67 -11.63
CA TYR A 10 1.13 -3.77 -10.95
C TYR A 10 -0.03 -3.24 -11.81
N LYS A 11 -1.18 -3.90 -11.73
CA LYS A 11 -2.45 -3.49 -12.32
C LYS A 11 -3.53 -3.38 -11.26
N VAL A 12 -4.32 -2.31 -11.26
CA VAL A 12 -5.47 -2.18 -10.34
C VAL A 12 -6.59 -3.13 -10.78
N ASP A 13 -7.06 -3.97 -9.85
CA ASP A 13 -8.22 -4.86 -10.04
C ASP A 13 -9.56 -4.10 -10.08
N ASP A 14 -10.54 -4.63 -10.83
CA ASP A 14 -11.81 -3.97 -11.20
C ASP A 14 -12.74 -3.72 -10.00
N PHE A 15 -12.60 -4.50 -8.92
CA PHE A 15 -13.38 -4.28 -7.69
C PHE A 15 -12.91 -3.07 -6.87
N SER A 16 -11.75 -2.50 -7.21
CA SER A 16 -11.18 -1.37 -6.50
C SER A 16 -11.98 -0.10 -6.81
N ASN A 17 -12.45 0.59 -5.78
CA ASN A 17 -12.98 1.95 -5.98
C ASN A 17 -11.87 2.86 -6.56
N SER A 18 -12.28 3.80 -7.41
CA SER A 18 -11.42 4.85 -7.94
C SER A 18 -11.27 6.02 -6.96
N GLN A 19 -10.42 6.99 -7.29
CA GLN A 19 -10.13 8.19 -6.48
C GLN A 19 -9.45 7.88 -5.14
N VAL A 20 -8.60 6.87 -5.12
CA VAL A 20 -7.83 6.52 -3.93
C VAL A 20 -6.70 7.53 -3.70
N THR A 21 -6.32 7.74 -2.44
CA THR A 21 -5.17 8.61 -2.10
C THR A 21 -3.84 7.94 -2.46
N LEU A 22 -3.74 6.63 -2.26
CA LEU A 22 -2.59 5.79 -2.59
C LEU A 22 -3.02 4.33 -2.74
N ALA A 23 -2.17 3.52 -3.35
CA ALA A 23 -2.40 2.10 -3.58
C ALA A 23 -1.51 1.22 -2.68
N ALA A 24 -2.00 0.03 -2.35
CA ALA A 24 -1.23 -1.03 -1.69
C ALA A 24 -1.69 -2.42 -2.18
N PRO A 25 -0.95 -3.50 -1.87
CA PRO A 25 -1.33 -4.86 -2.26
C PRO A 25 -2.67 -5.26 -1.65
N GLY A 26 -3.60 -5.74 -2.48
CA GLY A 26 -4.95 -6.10 -2.03
C GLY A 26 -5.55 -7.29 -2.77
N VAL A 27 -4.75 -8.02 -3.54
CA VAL A 27 -5.22 -9.17 -4.33
C VAL A 27 -4.36 -10.38 -4.01
N ASN A 28 -5.01 -11.53 -3.77
CA ASN A 28 -4.37 -12.78 -3.36
C ASN A 28 -3.40 -12.59 -2.17
N ILE A 29 -3.83 -11.81 -1.18
CA ILE A 29 -3.07 -11.55 0.03
C ILE A 29 -3.22 -12.72 0.97
N THR A 30 -2.14 -13.48 1.17
CA THR A 30 -2.06 -14.53 2.17
C THR A 30 -1.84 -13.91 3.56
N SER A 31 -2.69 -14.27 4.52
CA SER A 31 -2.59 -13.80 5.91
C SER A 31 -3.05 -14.88 6.89
N ALA A 32 -2.88 -14.61 8.18
CA ALA A 32 -3.31 -15.50 9.25
C ALA A 32 -4.83 -15.69 9.23
N TRP A 33 -5.25 -16.93 9.50
CA TRP A 33 -6.65 -17.35 9.50
C TRP A 33 -7.00 -18.06 10.82
N PRO A 34 -8.26 -18.01 11.29
CA PRO A 34 -8.69 -18.76 12.46
C PRO A 34 -8.30 -20.25 12.38
N GLY A 35 -7.93 -20.84 13.51
CA GLY A 35 -7.44 -22.22 13.55
C GLY A 35 -5.92 -22.38 13.36
N GLY A 36 -5.17 -21.28 13.25
CA GLY A 36 -3.72 -21.32 13.02
C GLY A 36 -3.35 -21.57 11.56
N GLU A 37 -4.30 -21.36 10.65
CA GLU A 37 -4.14 -21.56 9.22
C GLU A 37 -3.69 -20.28 8.50
N LEU A 38 -3.40 -20.42 7.21
CA LEU A 38 -3.22 -19.31 6.29
C LEU A 38 -4.36 -19.30 5.27
N GLY A 39 -4.93 -18.12 5.06
CA GLY A 39 -5.98 -17.88 4.06
C GLY A 39 -5.53 -16.81 3.08
N SER A 40 -5.95 -16.92 1.82
CA SER A 40 -5.71 -15.88 0.81
C SER A 40 -7.01 -15.17 0.46
N MET A 41 -6.99 -13.84 0.50
CA MET A 41 -8.14 -13.01 0.18
C MET A 41 -7.76 -11.84 -0.72
N SER A 42 -8.75 -11.37 -1.47
CA SER A 42 -8.68 -10.19 -2.32
C SER A 42 -9.72 -9.19 -1.87
N GLY A 43 -9.35 -7.93 -1.76
CA GLY A 43 -10.25 -6.87 -1.34
C GLY A 43 -9.51 -5.63 -0.87
N THR A 44 -10.22 -4.50 -0.84
CA THR A 44 -9.66 -3.24 -0.37
C THR A 44 -9.33 -3.23 1.12
N SER A 45 -10.07 -4.03 1.88
CA SER A 45 -9.77 -4.38 3.25
C SER A 45 -8.40 -5.00 3.44
N MET A 46 -7.79 -5.64 2.42
CA MET A 46 -6.46 -6.24 2.52
C MET A 46 -5.33 -5.29 2.15
N ALA A 47 -5.60 -4.21 1.41
CA ALA A 47 -4.61 -3.14 1.21
C ALA A 47 -4.52 -2.18 2.40
N CYS A 48 -5.64 -1.95 3.10
CA CYS A 48 -5.69 -1.12 4.30
C CYS A 48 -4.61 -1.50 5.35
N PRO A 49 -4.46 -2.78 5.77
CA PRO A 49 -3.44 -3.15 6.75
C PRO A 49 -2.01 -2.99 6.22
N HIS A 50 -1.77 -3.09 4.91
CA HIS A 50 -0.45 -2.78 4.33
C HIS A 50 -0.10 -1.30 4.50
N VAL A 51 -1.04 -0.40 4.20
CA VAL A 51 -0.84 1.05 4.39
C VAL A 51 -0.64 1.37 5.87
N ALA A 52 -1.45 0.78 6.75
CA ALA A 52 -1.33 0.98 8.20
C ALA A 52 0.03 0.49 8.74
N GLY A 53 0.50 -0.67 8.29
CA GLY A 53 1.82 -1.20 8.66
C GLY A 53 2.96 -0.30 8.20
N VAL A 54 2.93 0.19 6.96
CA VAL A 54 3.94 1.13 6.46
C VAL A 54 3.91 2.47 7.22
N ALA A 55 2.72 2.99 7.54
CA ALA A 55 2.60 4.19 8.36
C ALA A 55 3.21 4.00 9.76
N ALA A 56 3.06 2.81 10.35
CA ALA A 56 3.68 2.47 11.63
C ALA A 56 5.21 2.43 11.53
N LEU A 57 5.78 1.91 10.44
CA LEU A 57 7.23 1.93 10.21
C LEU A 57 7.77 3.36 10.06
N TRP A 58 7.09 4.22 9.31
CA TRP A 58 7.45 5.64 9.23
C TRP A 58 7.36 6.35 10.59
N TRP A 59 6.38 5.98 11.41
CA TRP A 59 6.27 6.48 12.77
C TRP A 59 7.44 6.05 13.65
N GLU A 60 7.86 4.78 13.53
CA GLU A 60 9.00 4.23 14.24
C GLU A 60 10.31 4.92 13.81
N GLU A 61 10.56 5.05 12.51
CA GLU A 61 11.76 5.70 11.95
C GLU A 61 11.97 7.10 12.54
N ARG A 62 10.90 7.91 12.62
CA ARG A 62 10.98 9.25 13.23
C ARG A 62 11.34 9.21 14.71
N ARG A 63 10.77 8.26 15.47
CA ARG A 63 11.12 8.08 16.89
C ARG A 63 12.59 7.70 17.04
N GLN A 64 13.10 6.83 16.17
CA GLN A 64 14.50 6.42 16.18
C GLN A 64 15.43 7.59 15.82
N ALA A 65 15.02 8.47 14.91
CA ALA A 65 15.71 9.72 14.59
C ALA A 65 15.60 10.81 15.68
N GLY A 66 14.94 10.54 16.81
CA GLY A 66 14.77 11.51 17.91
C GLY A 66 13.76 12.63 17.61
N VAL A 67 12.97 12.50 16.55
CA VAL A 67 11.93 13.46 16.16
C VAL A 67 10.58 12.95 16.64
N ALA A 68 9.85 13.75 17.41
CA ALA A 68 8.51 13.37 17.85
C ALA A 68 7.59 13.15 16.63
N PRO A 69 7.03 11.95 16.43
CA PRO A 69 6.15 11.68 15.32
C PRO A 69 4.78 12.35 15.52
N ASP A 70 4.21 12.81 14.42
CA ASP A 70 2.86 13.34 14.35
C ASP A 70 2.21 12.88 13.04
N VAL A 71 0.88 12.85 13.03
CA VAL A 71 0.10 12.31 11.92
C VAL A 71 0.37 13.05 10.60
N LYS A 72 0.58 14.37 10.63
CA LYS A 72 0.74 15.16 9.40
C LYS A 72 2.05 14.82 8.72
N ASN A 73 3.13 14.77 9.49
CA ASN A 73 4.44 14.45 8.95
C ASN A 73 4.54 12.97 8.53
N VAL A 74 3.97 12.02 9.28
CA VAL A 74 3.93 10.61 8.85
C VAL A 74 3.10 10.45 7.56
N ALA A 75 1.99 11.16 7.44
CA ALA A 75 1.23 11.19 6.19
C ALA A 75 2.04 11.80 5.04
N ALA A 76 2.81 12.87 5.28
CA ALA A 76 3.67 13.47 4.26
C ALA A 76 4.77 12.51 3.79
N GLU A 77 5.43 11.80 4.70
CA GLU A 77 6.42 10.77 4.34
C GLU A 77 5.79 9.64 3.53
N LEU A 78 4.63 9.16 3.97
CA LEU A 78 3.91 8.08 3.29
C LEU A 78 3.48 8.47 1.87
N LEU A 79 3.05 9.71 1.64
CA LEU A 79 2.65 10.19 0.31
C LEU A 79 3.86 10.48 -0.60
N SER A 80 4.93 11.07 -0.04
CA SER A 80 6.12 11.46 -0.80
C SER A 80 6.99 10.26 -1.19
N SER A 81 6.93 9.15 -0.45
CA SER A 81 7.68 7.91 -0.70
C SER A 81 6.97 6.91 -1.63
N THR A 82 5.79 7.26 -2.15
CA THR A 82 5.05 6.35 -3.03
C THR A 82 5.78 6.10 -4.36
N ARG A 83 5.61 4.89 -4.91
CA ARG A 83 6.18 4.52 -6.21
C ARG A 83 5.09 4.46 -7.26
N ARG A 84 5.17 5.35 -8.25
CA ARG A 84 4.20 5.40 -9.38
C ARG A 84 4.65 4.56 -10.57
N ARG A 85 5.96 4.49 -10.84
CA ARG A 85 6.55 3.79 -12.01
C ARG A 85 6.56 2.25 -11.90
N VAL A 86 5.78 1.70 -10.98
CA VAL A 86 5.63 0.26 -10.76
C VAL A 86 4.31 -0.26 -11.34
N PHE A 87 3.41 0.62 -11.77
CA PHE A 87 2.16 0.24 -12.41
C PHE A 87 2.32 0.09 -13.93
N ASP A 88 1.48 -0.74 -14.53
CA ASP A 88 1.41 -0.85 -15.98
C ASP A 88 0.90 0.43 -16.64
N GLU A 89 1.17 0.57 -17.94
CA GLU A 89 0.79 1.76 -18.72
C GLU A 89 -0.72 1.88 -18.96
N THR A 90 -1.48 0.83 -18.68
CA THR A 90 -2.94 0.79 -18.81
C THR A 90 -3.66 1.25 -17.54
N THR A 91 -2.93 1.42 -16.44
CA THR A 91 -3.46 1.81 -15.15
C THR A 91 -3.75 3.32 -15.13
N ILE A 92 -4.99 3.68 -14.79
CA ILE A 92 -5.42 5.08 -14.76
C ILE A 92 -4.93 5.71 -13.45
N GLU A 93 -4.43 6.94 -13.54
CA GLU A 93 -3.86 7.69 -12.42
C GLU A 93 -4.79 7.80 -11.21
N ILE A 94 -6.09 7.95 -11.47
CA ILE A 94 -7.14 8.07 -10.45
C ILE A 94 -7.31 6.79 -9.61
N ASP A 95 -6.87 5.64 -10.12
CA ASP A 95 -7.00 4.34 -9.47
C ASP A 95 -5.81 4.00 -8.55
N ILE A 96 -4.72 4.78 -8.64
CA ILE A 96 -3.50 4.58 -7.84
C ILE A 96 -3.17 5.76 -6.92
N GLY A 97 -3.84 6.90 -7.09
CA GLY A 97 -3.58 8.09 -6.30
C GLY A 97 -2.15 8.59 -6.49
N GLN A 98 -1.41 8.74 -5.39
CA GLN A 98 0.01 9.10 -5.43
C GLN A 98 0.90 7.95 -5.93
N GLY A 99 0.50 6.70 -5.72
CA GLY A 99 1.23 5.51 -6.15
C GLY A 99 1.21 4.40 -5.11
N LEU A 100 2.10 3.41 -5.27
CA LEU A 100 2.23 2.27 -4.35
C LEU A 100 2.95 2.70 -3.08
N VAL A 101 2.37 2.38 -1.91
CA VAL A 101 2.97 2.65 -0.60
C VAL A 101 4.34 1.98 -0.43
N THR A 102 5.29 2.67 0.23
CA THR A 102 6.67 2.18 0.46
C THR A 102 7.11 2.43 1.90
N ALA A 103 7.71 1.41 2.52
CA ALA A 103 8.32 1.51 3.84
C ALA A 103 9.60 2.38 3.84
N PRO A 104 10.01 2.95 5.00
CA PRO A 104 11.32 3.58 5.15
C PRO A 104 12.47 2.60 4.82
N GLN A 105 13.64 3.13 4.47
CA GLN A 105 14.84 2.37 4.07
C GLN A 105 15.86 2.22 5.18
#